data_AF-A0A1M4YJ31-F1
#
_entry.id   AF-A0A1M4YJ31-F1
#
_cell.length_a   1.000
_cell.length_b   1.000
_cell.length_c   1.000
_cell.angle_alpha   90.00
_cell.angle_beta   90.00
_cell.angle_gamma   90.00
#
_symmetry.space_group_name_H-M   'P 1'
#
loop_
_entity.id
_entity.type
_entity.pdbx_description
1 polymer ?
#
loop_
_entity_poly.entity_id
_entity_poly.type
_entity_poly.pdbx_seq_one_letter_code
_entity_poly.pdbx_strand_id
1 'polypeptide(L)'
;MNKKLINRKNFLIFFMLILICVIFYIRKNKQDKVPFIGIGYNLGYKSKIFPNMTDLEIDEIINKITIAASERVKEGKKFKITEEELEKLGITGLDPYYLDMIKISTE
;
A
#
# COMPACT_ATOMS: atom_id res chain seq x y z
N MET A 1 -42.78 -38.10 -12.44
CA MET A 1 -42.44 -36.69 -12.13
C MET A 1 -41.00 -36.61 -11.62
N ASN A 2 -40.20 -35.60 -12.02
CA ASN A 2 -38.93 -35.12 -11.41
C ASN A 2 -37.65 -35.00 -12.27
N LYS A 3 -37.58 -35.41 -13.54
CA LYS A 3 -36.36 -35.16 -14.35
C LYS A 3 -36.15 -33.67 -14.73
N LYS A 4 -37.23 -32.89 -14.83
CA LYS A 4 -37.18 -31.47 -15.24
C LYS A 4 -36.72 -30.51 -14.13
N LEU A 5 -36.88 -30.89 -12.86
CA LEU A 5 -36.49 -30.06 -11.71
C LEU A 5 -34.99 -30.11 -11.41
N ILE A 6 -34.36 -31.28 -11.61
CA ILE A 6 -32.92 -31.49 -11.33
C ILE A 6 -32.05 -30.65 -12.28
N ASN A 7 -32.45 -30.53 -13.54
CA ASN A 7 -31.73 -29.71 -14.52
C ASN A 7 -31.74 -28.22 -14.18
N ARG A 8 -32.80 -27.69 -13.54
CA ARG A 8 -32.86 -26.28 -13.14
C ARG A 8 -31.93 -25.96 -11.98
N LYS A 9 -31.76 -26.88 -11.02
CA LYS A 9 -30.84 -26.70 -9.89
C LYS A 9 -29.37 -26.75 -10.32
N ASN A 10 -29.02 -27.69 -11.19
CA ASN A 10 -27.65 -27.79 -11.73
C ASN A 10 -27.29 -26.58 -12.61
N PHE A 11 -28.25 -26.08 -13.38
CA PHE A 11 -28.06 -24.85 -14.16
C PHE A 11 -27.80 -23.63 -13.27
N LEU A 12 -28.51 -23.50 -12.15
CA LEU A 12 -28.32 -22.40 -11.21
C LEU A 12 -26.94 -22.43 -10.54
N ILE A 13 -26.46 -23.62 -10.16
CA ILE A 13 -25.14 -23.82 -9.54
C ILE A 13 -24.03 -23.47 -10.53
N PHE A 14 -24.17 -23.89 -11.79
CA PHE A 14 -23.19 -23.58 -12.84
C PHE A 14 -23.14 -22.07 -13.12
N PHE A 15 -24.28 -21.39 -13.13
CA PHE A 15 -24.36 -19.95 -13.32
C PHE A 15 -23.73 -19.17 -12.15
N MET A 16 -23.93 -19.64 -10.90
CA MET A 16 -23.27 -19.08 -9.71
C MET A 16 -21.75 -19.22 -9.77
N LEU A 17 -21.24 -20.38 -10.19
CA LEU A 17 -19.80 -20.61 -10.36
C LEU A 17 -19.18 -19.68 -11.42
N ILE A 18 -19.87 -19.49 -12.55
CA ILE A 18 -19.45 -18.53 -13.59
C ILE A 18 -19.44 -17.11 -13.02
N LEU A 19 -20.48 -16.71 -12.27
CA LEU A 19 -20.55 -15.38 -11.68
C LEU A 19 -19.40 -15.13 -10.70
N ILE A 20 -19.06 -16.12 -9.86
CA ILE A 20 -17.91 -16.05 -8.95
C ILE A 20 -16.61 -15.91 -9.74
N CYS A 21 -16.41 -16.70 -10.79
CA CYS A 21 -15.23 -16.60 -11.66
C CYS A 21 -15.12 -15.23 -12.34
N VAL A 22 -16.23 -14.66 -12.82
CA VAL A 22 -16.25 -13.32 -13.44
C VAL A 22 -15.95 -12.25 -12.40
N ILE A 23 -16.52 -12.33 -11.20
CA ILE A 23 -16.21 -11.40 -10.10
C ILE A 23 -14.73 -11.49 -9.72
N PHE A 24 -14.16 -12.69 -9.64
CA PHE A 24 -12.75 -12.91 -9.32
C PHE A 24 -11.82 -12.39 -10.44
N TYR A 25 -12.21 -12.59 -11.70
CA TYR A 25 -11.49 -12.09 -12.87
C TYR A 25 -11.47 -10.56 -12.93
N ILE A 26 -12.63 -9.92 -12.72
CA ILE A 26 -12.75 -8.45 -12.64
C ILE A 26 -11.89 -7.91 -11.49
N ARG A 27 -11.87 -8.60 -10.34
CA ARG A 27 -11.09 -8.19 -9.16
C ARG A 27 -9.58 -8.26 -9.39
N LYS A 28 -9.10 -9.21 -10.20
CA LYS A 28 -7.66 -9.40 -10.48
C LYS A 28 -7.10 -8.44 -11.54
N ASN A 29 -7.95 -7.88 -12.40
CA ASN A 29 -7.54 -7.09 -13.56
C ASN A 29 -7.52 -5.57 -13.33
N LYS A 30 -7.68 -5.10 -12.09
CA LYS A 30 -7.23 -3.74 -11.76
C LYS A 30 -5.70 -3.76 -11.83
N GLN A 31 -5.16 -3.36 -12.98
CA GLN A 31 -3.80 -2.85 -13.04
C GLN A 31 -3.78 -1.64 -12.12
N ASP A 32 -3.36 -1.86 -10.88
CA ASP A 32 -3.16 -0.81 -9.91
C ASP A 32 -2.04 0.08 -10.47
N LYS A 33 -2.44 1.18 -11.10
CA LYS A 33 -1.55 2.32 -11.31
C LYS A 33 -0.99 2.61 -9.91
N VAL A 34 0.28 2.29 -9.71
CA VAL A 34 0.94 2.58 -8.44
C VAL A 34 0.83 4.10 -8.29
N PRO A 35 0.09 4.60 -7.29
CA PRO A 35 -0.04 6.03 -7.11
C PRO A 35 1.38 6.58 -6.93
N PHE A 36 1.70 7.67 -7.62
CA PHE A 36 2.99 8.30 -7.44
C PHE A 36 3.01 8.88 -6.03
N ILE A 37 3.94 8.38 -5.21
CA ILE A 37 4.14 8.88 -3.86
C ILE A 37 5.46 9.62 -3.83
N GLY A 38 5.35 10.94 -3.74
CA GLY A 38 6.46 11.82 -3.44
C GLY A 38 6.67 11.90 -1.94
N ILE A 39 7.92 11.82 -1.50
CA ILE A 39 8.33 12.16 -0.14
C ILE A 39 9.17 13.44 -0.22
N GLY A 40 8.70 14.48 0.45
CA GLY A 40 9.40 15.75 0.58
C GLY A 40 9.75 16.04 2.02
N TYR A 41 10.96 16.55 2.25
CA TYR A 41 11.39 17.08 3.54
C TYR A 41 12.22 18.34 3.32
N ASN A 42 12.29 19.18 4.36
CA ASN A 42 13.08 20.40 4.26
C ASN A 42 14.58 20.07 4.40
N LEU A 43 15.37 20.40 3.37
CA LEU A 43 16.82 20.18 3.36
C LEU A 43 17.55 20.84 4.54
N GLY A 44 17.05 21.97 5.04
CA GLY A 44 17.61 22.64 6.23
C GLY A 44 17.46 21.84 7.53
N TYR A 45 16.60 20.81 7.54
CA TYR A 45 16.39 19.91 8.67
C TYR A 45 16.91 18.49 8.39
N LYS A 46 17.55 18.24 7.24
CA LYS A 46 18.04 16.91 6.84
C LYS A 46 18.89 16.25 7.92
N SER A 47 19.89 16.96 8.45
CA SER A 47 20.78 16.45 9.51
C SER A 47 20.10 16.24 10.86
N LYS A 48 18.92 16.83 11.07
CA LYS A 48 18.12 16.65 12.28
C LYS A 48 17.18 15.45 12.16
N ILE A 49 16.58 15.27 10.99
CA ILE A 49 15.70 14.14 10.67
C ILE A 49 16.52 12.85 10.57
N PHE A 50 17.68 12.92 9.90
CA PHE A 50 18.58 11.80 9.62
C PHE A 50 19.95 12.04 10.24
N PRO A 51 20.06 11.97 11.58
CA PRO A 51 21.32 12.22 12.27
C PRO A 51 22.34 11.14 11.93
N ASN A 52 23.55 11.56 11.55
CA ASN A 52 24.70 10.69 11.23
C ASN A 52 24.46 9.69 10.08
N MET A 53 23.45 9.92 9.24
CA MET A 53 23.19 9.07 8.07
C MET A 53 23.82 9.67 6.82
N THR A 54 24.32 8.79 5.96
CA THR A 54 24.80 9.11 4.62
C THR A 54 23.63 9.33 3.66
N ASP A 55 23.90 10.00 2.54
CA ASP A 55 22.88 10.22 1.51
C ASP A 55 22.29 8.91 0.98
N LEU A 56 23.13 7.87 0.87
CA LEU A 56 22.70 6.53 0.45
C LEU A 56 21.72 5.90 1.45
N GLU A 57 22.03 5.97 2.75
CA GLU A 57 21.14 5.47 3.81
C GLU A 57 19.81 6.23 3.83
N ILE A 58 19.87 7.55 3.62
CA ILE A 58 18.68 8.40 3.55
C ILE A 58 17.80 8.00 2.37
N ASP A 59 18.39 7.78 1.19
CA ASP A 59 17.66 7.34 -0.01
C ASP A 59 17.02 5.95 0.19
N GLU A 60 17.72 5.03 0.85
CA GLU A 60 17.17 3.71 1.21
C GLU A 60 15.97 3.82 2.14
N ILE A 61 16.06 4.67 3.17
CA ILE A 61 14.97 4.94 4.11
C ILE A 61 13.77 5.55 3.38
N ILE A 62 13.99 6.57 2.56
CA ILE A 62 12.94 7.22 1.77
C ILE A 62 12.26 6.21 0.85
N ASN A 63 13.03 5.33 0.20
CA ASN A 63 12.48 4.30 -0.68
C ASN A 63 11.59 3.32 0.10
N LYS A 64 12.03 2.84 1.27
CA LYS A 64 11.22 1.97 2.14
C LYS A 64 9.91 2.63 2.56
N ILE A 65 9.96 3.89 2.98
CA ILE A 65 8.77 4.67 3.37
C ILE A 65 7.85 4.85 2.16
N THR A 66 8.39 5.12 0.97
CA THR A 66 7.62 5.28 -0.28
C THR A 66 6.88 3.99 -0.65
N ILE A 67 7.55 2.85 -0.56
CA ILE A 67 6.96 1.54 -0.84
C ILE A 67 5.82 1.26 0.15
N ALA A 68 6.08 1.44 1.46
CA ALA A 68 5.09 1.21 2.50
C ALA A 68 3.87 2.14 2.35
N ALA A 69 4.10 3.41 2.05
CA ALA A 69 3.04 4.37 1.75
C ALA A 69 2.21 3.91 0.55
N SER A 70 2.85 3.39 -0.49
CA SER A 70 2.19 2.96 -1.73
C SER A 70 1.27 1.78 -1.49
N GLU A 71 1.74 0.80 -0.71
CA GLU A 71 0.94 -0.35 -0.32
C GLU A 71 -0.31 0.07 0.48
N ARG A 72 -0.15 0.98 1.45
CA ARG A 72 -1.27 1.46 2.26
C ARG A 72 -2.28 2.25 1.44
N VAL A 73 -1.84 3.08 0.50
CA VAL A 73 -2.73 3.81 -0.41
C VAL A 73 -3.47 2.86 -1.37
N LYS A 74 -2.81 1.80 -1.86
CA LYS A 74 -3.48 0.74 -2.65
C LYS A 74 -4.58 0.03 -1.86
N GLU A 75 -4.40 -0.13 -0.54
CA GLU A 75 -5.43 -0.63 0.37
C GLU A 75 -6.55 0.38 0.68
N GLY A 76 -6.46 1.62 0.18
CA GLY A 76 -7.39 2.71 0.49
C GLY A 76 -7.20 3.30 1.88
N LYS A 77 -6.06 3.05 2.53
CA LYS A 77 -5.73 3.56 3.86
C LYS A 77 -4.80 4.77 3.75
N LYS A 78 -4.94 5.71 4.69
CA LYS A 78 -3.98 6.81 4.85
C LYS A 78 -2.71 6.25 5.48
N PHE A 79 -1.55 6.65 4.96
CA PHE A 79 -0.26 6.37 5.56
C PHE A 79 0.20 7.57 6.38
N LYS A 80 0.70 7.32 7.59
CA LYS A 80 1.28 8.34 8.47
C LYS A 80 2.60 7.81 8.98
N ILE A 81 3.65 8.62 8.86
CA ILE A 81 4.96 8.30 9.42
C ILE A 81 4.83 8.41 10.94
N THR A 82 4.97 7.29 11.61
CA THR A 82 4.98 7.16 13.07
C THR A 82 6.14 6.25 13.45
N GLU A 83 6.64 6.38 14.67
CA GLU A 83 7.73 5.54 15.18
C GLU A 83 7.41 4.04 15.05
N GLU A 84 6.20 3.63 15.40
CA GLU A 84 5.74 2.25 15.27
C GLU A 84 5.79 1.73 13.81
N GLU A 85 5.43 2.56 12.84
CA GLU A 85 5.50 2.18 11.42
C GLU A 85 6.95 2.13 10.91
N LEU A 86 7.82 3.00 11.41
CA LEU A 86 9.26 2.96 11.08
C LEU A 86 9.93 1.71 11.65
N GLU A 87 9.62 1.35 12.89
CA GLU A 87 10.11 0.12 13.53
C GLU A 87 9.67 -1.13 12.75
N LYS A 88 8.41 -1.20 12.29
CA LYS A 88 7.92 -2.30 11.44
C LYS A 88 8.69 -2.42 10.12
N LEU A 89 9.21 -1.31 9.59
CA LEU A 89 10.03 -1.27 8.38
C LEU A 89 11.52 -1.54 8.66
N GLY A 90 11.90 -1.77 9.92
CA GLY A 90 13.28 -1.94 10.35
C GLY A 90 14.10 -0.65 10.22
N ILE A 91 13.44 0.51 10.28
CA ILE A 91 14.06 1.81 10.19
C ILE A 91 14.22 2.36 11.60
N THR A 92 15.46 2.62 12.02
CA THR A 92 15.81 3.17 13.33
C THR A 92 16.74 4.36 13.18
N GLY A 93 16.88 5.17 14.23
CA GLY A 93 17.82 6.30 14.25
C GLY A 93 17.30 7.59 13.60
N LEU A 94 16.02 7.66 13.22
CA LEU A 94 15.38 8.96 12.93
C LEU A 94 15.02 9.66 14.24
N ASP A 95 15.09 10.99 14.23
CA ASP A 95 14.62 11.79 15.35
C ASP A 95 13.07 11.89 15.33
N PRO A 96 12.36 11.35 16.34
CA PRO A 96 10.90 11.36 16.38
C PRO A 96 10.31 12.77 16.39
N TYR A 97 11.06 13.76 16.89
CA TYR A 97 10.63 15.15 16.97
C TYR A 97 10.49 15.81 15.59
N TYR A 98 11.22 15.32 14.58
CA TYR A 98 11.22 15.91 13.23
C TYR A 98 10.50 15.03 12.20
N LEU A 99 9.82 13.95 12.60
CA LEU A 99 9.08 13.10 11.67
C LEU A 99 7.93 13.83 10.97
N ASP A 100 7.34 14.83 11.64
CA ASP A 100 6.30 15.70 11.09
C ASP A 100 6.78 16.60 9.94
N MET A 101 8.11 16.80 9.83
CA MET A 101 8.73 17.53 8.74
C MET A 101 8.79 16.71 7.44
N ILE A 102 8.58 15.39 7.51
CA ILE A 102 8.51 14.52 6.34
C ILE A 102 7.06 14.53 5.81
N LYS A 103 6.87 15.11 4.63
CA LYS A 103 5.57 15.21 3.96
C LYS A 103 5.46 14.15 2.87
N ILE A 104 4.34 13.45 2.88
CA ILE A 104 3.97 12.49 1.85
C ILE A 104 2.93 13.14 0.93
N SER A 105 3.25 13.26 -0.34
CA SER A 105 2.35 13.72 -1.40
C SER A 105 1.96 12.54 -2.27
N THR A 106 0.66 12.30 -2.41
CA THR A 106 0.10 11.34 -3.36
C THR A 106 -0.47 12.13 -4.54
N GLU A 107 0.05 11.92 -5.74
CA GLU A 107 -0.54 12.45 -7.00
C GLU A 107 -1.46 11.41 -7.66
#